data_AF-A0A261KPQ1-F1
#
_entry.id   AF-A0A261KPQ1-F1
#
_cell.length_a   1.000
_cell.length_b   1.000
_cell.length_c   1.000
_cell.angle_alpha   90.00
_cell.angle_beta   90.00
_cell.angle_gamma   90.00
#
_symmetry.space_group_name_H-M   'P 1'
#
loop_
_entity.id
_entity.type
_entity.pdbx_description
1 polymer ?
#
loop_
_entity_poly.entity_id
_entity_poly.type
_entity_poly.pdbx_seq_one_letter_code
_entity_poly.pdbx_strand_id
1 'polypeptide(L)'
;MSIPSPHQGWNITEEQREIYRQRSKASSRAKKQALNGEGKKPIHPINIPNLNPEKLMPQIPKNRWRTLSLFSGGGGLDLGFDRAGFTHISSYDILVEAGNTLRNLRPQWQIFSGEKGDVISVISYQLSVISTSY
;
A
#
# COMPACT_ATOMS: atom_id res chain seq x y z
N MET A 1 -28.25 12.41 9.01
CA MET A 1 -27.67 12.18 10.34
C MET A 1 -26.57 11.14 10.20
N SER A 2 -25.31 11.53 10.41
CA SER A 2 -24.15 10.64 10.33
C SER A 2 -23.99 9.86 11.64
N ILE A 3 -24.04 8.53 11.56
CA ILE A 3 -23.81 7.65 12.71
C ILE A 3 -22.33 7.79 13.11
N PRO A 4 -22.01 8.14 14.37
CA PRO A 4 -20.62 8.24 14.81
C PRO A 4 -19.95 6.87 14.72
N SER A 5 -18.72 6.85 14.20
CA SER A 5 -17.90 5.65 14.12
C SER A 5 -17.73 5.05 15.52
N PRO A 6 -17.92 3.72 15.71
CA PRO A 6 -17.70 3.05 17.00
C PRO A 6 -16.22 3.01 17.40
N HIS A 7 -15.31 3.43 16.51
CA HIS A 7 -13.89 3.47 16.79
C HIS A 7 -13.54 4.68 17.67
N GLN A 8 -13.33 4.43 18.97
CA GLN A 8 -12.52 5.32 19.80
C GLN A 8 -11.05 5.14 19.41
N GLY A 9 -10.50 6.14 18.72
CA GLY A 9 -9.06 6.20 18.46
C GLY A 9 -8.26 6.14 19.76
N TRP A 10 -7.02 5.64 19.68
CA TRP A 10 -6.14 5.60 20.85
C TRP A 10 -6.02 6.99 21.47
N ASN A 11 -6.39 7.13 22.74
CA ASN A 11 -6.27 8.38 23.48
C ASN A 11 -4.81 8.59 23.87
N ILE A 12 -4.01 9.06 22.90
CA ILE A 12 -2.60 9.37 23.10
C ILE A 12 -2.40 10.86 23.29
N THR A 13 -1.57 11.19 24.28
CA THR A 13 -1.20 12.57 24.59
C THR A 13 -0.38 13.18 23.44
N GLU A 14 -0.33 14.50 23.37
CA GLU A 14 0.49 15.17 22.35
C GLU A 14 1.97 14.83 22.50
N GLU A 15 2.43 14.63 23.73
CA GLU A 15 3.79 14.16 24.03
C GLU A 15 4.06 12.76 23.44
N GLN A 16 3.11 11.83 23.60
CA GLN A 16 3.21 10.49 23.00
C GLN A 16 3.20 10.55 21.46
N ARG A 17 2.38 11.43 20.87
CA ARG A 17 2.39 11.67 19.41
C ARG A 17 3.72 12.21 18.94
N GLU A 18 4.31 13.14 19.69
CA GLU A 18 5.62 13.69 19.35
C GLU A 18 6.70 12.61 19.37
N ILE A 19 6.67 11.70 20.35
CA ILE A 19 7.56 10.53 20.38
C ILE A 19 7.41 9.70 19.09
N TYR A 20 6.20 9.41 18.63
CA TYR A 20 5.99 8.69 17.36
C TYR A 20 6.48 9.47 16.15
N ARG A 21 6.25 10.79 16.10
CA ARG A 21 6.76 11.66 15.02
C ARG A 21 8.28 11.66 14.97
N GLN A 22 8.93 11.78 16.12
CA GLN A 22 10.39 11.74 16.22
C GLN A 22 10.95 10.38 15.80
N ARG A 23 10.34 9.27 16.25
CA ARG A 23 10.72 7.91 15.81
C ARG A 23 10.58 7.72 14.30
N SER A 24 9.48 8.21 13.73
CA SER A 24 9.23 8.15 12.28
C SER A 24 10.28 8.96 11.50
N LYS A 25 10.56 10.20 11.92
CA LYS A 25 11.61 11.05 11.34
C LYS A 25 12.98 10.40 11.42
N ALA A 26 13.33 9.83 12.57
CA ALA A 26 14.60 9.15 12.79
C ALA A 26 14.76 7.92 11.87
N SER A 27 13.71 7.10 11.76
CA SER A 27 13.68 5.94 10.86
C SER A 27 13.84 6.34 9.39
N SER A 28 13.12 7.38 8.96
CA SER A 28 13.24 7.93 7.61
C SER A 28 14.65 8.44 7.31
N ARG A 29 15.27 9.18 8.25
CA ARG A 29 16.67 9.64 8.13
C ARG A 29 17.65 8.47 8.03
N ALA A 30 17.50 7.44 8.88
CA ALA A 30 18.36 6.26 8.86
C ALA A 30 18.26 5.51 7.52
N LYS A 31 17.05 5.38 6.97
CA LYS A 31 16.81 4.79 5.64
C LYS A 31 17.52 5.59 4.54
N LYS A 32 17.45 6.93 4.59
CA LYS A 32 18.12 7.81 3.63
C LYS A 32 19.66 7.68 3.70
N GLN A 33 20.23 7.65 4.90
CA GLN A 33 21.67 7.43 5.10
C GLN A 33 22.13 6.08 4.56
N ALA A 34 21.36 5.01 4.79
CA ALA A 34 21.68 3.69 4.25
C ALA A 34 21.70 3.67 2.71
N LEU A 35 20.74 4.36 2.06
CA LEU A 35 20.70 4.49 0.60
C LEU A 35 21.90 5.27 0.04
N ASN A 36 22.43 6.23 0.80
CA ASN A 36 23.64 6.99 0.44
C ASN A 36 24.95 6.24 0.76
N GLY A 37 24.90 5.04 1.34
CA GLY A 37 26.08 4.29 1.78
C GLY A 37 26.71 4.79 3.09
N GLU A 38 26.09 5.76 3.77
CA GLU A 38 26.50 6.31 5.07
C GLU A 38 25.95 5.49 6.26
N GLY A 39 25.24 4.40 5.98
CA GLY A 39 24.65 3.52 6.98
C GLY A 39 25.71 2.75 7.77
N LYS A 40 25.34 2.31 8.98
CA LYS A 40 26.13 1.33 9.73
C LYS A 40 26.31 0.06 8.89
N LYS A 41 27.46 -0.60 9.03
CA LYS A 41 27.68 -1.92 8.42
C LYS A 41 26.58 -2.88 8.88
N PRO A 42 25.96 -3.65 7.95
CA PRO A 42 24.98 -4.66 8.31
C PRO A 42 25.57 -5.65 9.31
N ILE A 43 24.89 -5.86 10.44
CA ILE A 43 25.29 -6.85 11.45
C ILE A 43 24.93 -8.27 10.97
N HIS A 44 23.87 -8.38 10.17
CA HIS A 44 23.34 -9.63 9.66
C HIS A 44 23.57 -9.74 8.16
N PRO A 45 23.79 -10.96 7.63
CA PRO A 45 23.76 -11.18 6.19
C PRO A 45 22.39 -10.82 5.62
N ILE A 46 22.36 -10.48 4.33
CA ILE A 46 21.11 -10.20 3.63
C ILE A 46 20.25 -11.47 3.67
N ASN A 47 19.02 -11.33 4.15
CA ASN A 47 18.06 -12.42 4.20
C ASN A 47 17.76 -12.92 2.78
N ILE A 48 18.01 -14.21 2.54
CA ILE A 48 17.56 -14.91 1.33
C ILE A 48 16.26 -15.62 1.71
N PRO A 49 15.10 -15.21 1.16
CA PRO A 49 13.83 -15.82 1.52
C PRO A 49 13.79 -17.29 1.09
N ASN A 50 13.54 -18.21 2.02
CA ASN A 50 13.23 -19.61 1.70
C ASN A 50 11.84 -19.78 1.07
N LEU A 51 10.97 -18.78 1.28
CA LEU A 51 9.59 -18.79 0.85
C LEU A 51 9.49 -18.30 -0.60
N ASN A 52 8.95 -19.13 -1.49
CA ASN A 52 8.57 -18.70 -2.84
C ASN A 52 7.04 -18.44 -2.87
N PRO A 53 6.59 -17.18 -2.94
CA PRO A 53 5.16 -16.83 -2.95
C PRO A 53 4.39 -17.50 -4.09
N GLU A 54 5.02 -17.73 -5.24
CA GLU A 54 4.36 -18.33 -6.40
C GLU A 54 3.93 -19.77 -6.14
N LYS A 55 4.66 -20.49 -5.28
CA LYS A 55 4.32 -21.85 -4.86
C LYS A 55 3.20 -21.87 -3.83
N LEU A 56 3.16 -20.88 -2.94
CA LEU A 56 2.19 -20.82 -1.86
C LEU A 56 0.83 -20.31 -2.32
N MET A 57 0.82 -19.45 -3.32
CA MET A 57 -0.39 -18.90 -3.90
C MET A 57 -0.34 -19.17 -5.41
N PRO A 58 -0.75 -20.34 -5.90
CA PRO A 58 -0.82 -20.55 -7.35
C PRO A 58 -1.85 -19.60 -7.99
N GLN A 59 -1.70 -19.32 -9.29
CA GLN A 59 -2.67 -18.51 -10.02
C GLN A 59 -3.98 -19.29 -10.21
N ILE A 60 -5.08 -18.77 -9.67
CA ILE A 60 -6.43 -19.29 -9.86
C ILE A 60 -7.04 -18.66 -11.13
N PRO A 61 -7.91 -19.37 -11.88
CA PRO A 61 -8.65 -18.80 -13.00
C PRO A 61 -9.43 -17.54 -12.60
N LYS A 62 -9.57 -16.60 -13.55
CA LYS A 62 -10.30 -15.35 -13.30
C LYS A 62 -11.76 -15.61 -12.96
N ASN A 63 -12.23 -14.91 -11.95
CA ASN A 63 -13.62 -14.89 -11.53
C ASN A 63 -14.27 -13.54 -11.93
N ARG A 64 -15.55 -13.35 -11.58
CA ARG A 64 -16.32 -12.16 -11.93
C ARG A 64 -16.05 -10.93 -11.05
N TRP A 65 -15.25 -11.07 -10.01
CA TRP A 65 -15.04 -10.02 -9.01
C TRP A 65 -13.92 -9.08 -9.43
N ARG A 66 -14.07 -7.82 -9.04
CA ARG A 66 -13.18 -6.72 -9.38
C ARG A 66 -12.59 -6.12 -8.12
N THR A 67 -11.36 -5.63 -8.19
CA THR A 67 -10.66 -5.06 -7.04
C THR A 67 -10.18 -3.65 -7.31
N LEU A 68 -10.46 -2.78 -6.33
CA LEU A 68 -10.00 -1.41 -6.25
C LEU A 68 -9.23 -1.28 -4.93
N SER A 69 -7.94 -0.95 -5.00
CA SER A 69 -7.07 -0.89 -3.82
C SER A 69 -6.77 0.56 -3.46
N LEU A 70 -7.30 1.04 -2.33
CA LEU A 70 -7.24 2.47 -1.94
C LEU A 70 -5.98 2.83 -1.13
N PHE A 71 -5.32 1.83 -0.55
CA PHE A 71 -4.11 1.98 0.26
C PHE A 71 -3.16 0.84 -0.09
N SER A 72 -2.84 0.76 -1.38
CA SER A 72 -2.21 -0.41 -2.00
C SER A 72 -0.81 -0.71 -1.46
N GLY A 73 -0.10 0.29 -0.95
CA GLY A 73 1.29 0.18 -0.53
C GLY A 73 2.14 -0.48 -1.61
N GLY A 74 3.01 -1.40 -1.21
CA GLY A 74 3.83 -2.18 -2.15
C GLY A 74 3.07 -3.22 -2.99
N GLY A 75 1.74 -3.36 -2.81
CA GLY A 75 0.91 -4.21 -3.67
C GLY A 75 0.76 -5.68 -3.26
N GLY A 76 1.17 -6.05 -2.04
CA GLY A 76 1.10 -7.45 -1.59
C GLY A 76 -0.33 -8.00 -1.56
N LEU A 77 -1.29 -7.19 -1.08
CA LEU A 77 -2.71 -7.57 -1.05
C LEU A 77 -3.30 -7.63 -2.46
N ASP A 78 -2.99 -6.64 -3.30
CA ASP A 78 -3.42 -6.55 -4.69
C ASP A 78 -2.97 -7.78 -5.49
N LEU A 79 -1.72 -8.21 -5.29
CA LEU A 79 -1.18 -9.45 -5.86
C LEU A 79 -1.95 -10.67 -5.35
N GLY A 80 -2.33 -10.69 -4.07
CA GLY A 80 -3.14 -11.77 -3.52
C GLY A 80 -4.48 -11.91 -4.22
N PHE A 81 -5.17 -10.79 -4.47
CA PHE A 81 -6.42 -10.77 -5.21
C PHE A 81 -6.28 -11.21 -6.67
N ASP A 82 -5.27 -10.71 -7.37
CA ASP A 82 -4.94 -11.12 -8.75
C ASP A 82 -4.73 -12.64 -8.83
N ARG A 83 -3.95 -13.20 -7.89
CA ARG A 83 -3.70 -14.64 -7.84
C ARG A 83 -4.91 -15.45 -7.41
N ALA A 84 -5.84 -14.88 -6.64
CA ALA A 84 -7.14 -15.46 -6.32
C ALA A 84 -8.18 -15.34 -7.46
N GLY A 85 -7.79 -14.78 -8.62
CA GLY A 85 -8.62 -14.67 -9.82
C GLY A 85 -9.47 -13.40 -9.90
N PHE A 86 -9.30 -12.44 -9.00
CA PHE A 86 -10.01 -11.16 -9.10
C PHE A 86 -9.38 -10.32 -10.21
N THR A 87 -10.21 -9.56 -10.92
CA THR A 87 -9.70 -8.59 -11.91
C THR A 87 -9.29 -7.31 -11.21
N HIS A 88 -8.00 -7.02 -11.20
CA HIS A 88 -7.44 -5.74 -10.75
C HIS A 88 -7.93 -4.60 -11.65
N ILE A 89 -8.48 -3.54 -11.04
CA ILE A 89 -8.93 -2.34 -11.75
C ILE A 89 -7.96 -1.20 -11.57
N SER A 90 -7.67 -0.84 -10.32
CA SER A 90 -6.66 0.17 -10.03
C SER A 90 -6.20 0.14 -8.57
N SER A 91 -4.99 0.67 -8.36
CA SER A 91 -4.36 0.86 -7.06
C SER A 91 -4.09 2.34 -6.80
N TYR A 92 -4.29 2.78 -5.56
CA TYR A 92 -4.05 4.13 -5.09
C TYR A 92 -3.15 4.06 -3.86
N ASP A 93 -2.17 4.97 -3.78
CA ASP A 93 -1.37 5.21 -2.59
C ASP A 93 -0.74 6.60 -2.62
N ILE A 94 -0.72 7.33 -1.51
CA ILE A 94 -0.09 8.65 -1.48
C ILE A 94 1.44 8.58 -1.60
N LEU A 95 2.05 7.42 -1.34
CA LEU A 95 3.50 7.22 -1.43
C LEU A 95 3.91 6.96 -2.88
N VAL A 96 4.77 7.83 -3.43
CA VAL A 96 5.27 7.69 -4.81
C VAL A 96 6.10 6.42 -4.97
N GLU A 97 6.87 6.05 -3.96
CA GLU A 97 7.72 4.87 -3.93
C GLU A 97 6.92 3.56 -3.97
N ALA A 98 5.76 3.55 -3.31
CA ALA A 98 4.81 2.44 -3.36
C ALA A 98 4.30 2.24 -4.80
N GLY A 99 3.86 3.33 -5.43
CA GLY A 99 3.45 3.31 -6.84
C GLY A 99 4.55 2.88 -7.80
N ASN A 100 5.80 3.32 -7.58
CA ASN A 100 6.95 2.90 -8.38
C ASN A 100 7.22 1.39 -8.24
N THR A 101 7.12 0.87 -7.02
CA THR A 101 7.27 -0.56 -6.75
C THR A 101 6.24 -1.38 -7.53
N LEU A 102 4.96 -0.98 -7.45
CA LEU A 102 3.88 -1.64 -8.17
C LEU A 102 4.06 -1.55 -9.69
N ARG A 103 4.43 -0.39 -10.24
CA ARG A 103 4.65 -0.22 -11.69
C ARG A 103 5.77 -1.12 -12.21
N ASN A 104 6.83 -1.30 -11.42
CA ASN A 104 7.94 -2.19 -11.78
C ASN A 104 7.52 -3.67 -11.76
N LEU A 105 6.70 -4.07 -10.79
CA LEU A 105 6.26 -5.47 -10.64
C LEU A 105 5.08 -5.85 -11.56
N ARG A 106 4.27 -4.86 -11.93
CA ARG A 106 3.02 -4.99 -12.71
C ARG A 106 2.83 -3.80 -13.65
N PRO A 107 3.64 -3.69 -14.71
CA PRO A 107 3.61 -2.54 -15.63
C PRO A 107 2.27 -2.35 -16.34
N GLN A 108 1.47 -3.41 -16.45
CA GLN A 108 0.14 -3.39 -17.06
C GLN A 108 -0.98 -2.92 -16.12
N TRP A 109 -0.72 -2.75 -14.83
CA TRP A 109 -1.74 -2.33 -13.87
C TRP A 109 -1.91 -0.81 -13.85
N GLN A 110 -3.14 -0.37 -13.61
CA GLN A 110 -3.44 1.04 -13.42
C GLN A 110 -3.10 1.46 -11.98
N ILE A 111 -2.09 2.31 -11.82
CA ILE A 111 -1.55 2.68 -10.50
C ILE A 111 -1.49 4.20 -10.38
N PHE A 112 -2.19 4.73 -9.39
CA PHE A 112 -2.22 6.13 -9.02
C PHE A 112 -1.39 6.33 -7.75
N SER A 113 -0.39 7.22 -7.81
CA SER A 113 0.48 7.48 -6.67
C SER A 113 0.81 8.96 -6.49
N GLY A 114 1.24 9.36 -5.28
CA GLY A 114 1.44 10.78 -4.95
C GLY A 114 0.10 11.49 -4.80
N GLU A 115 0.00 12.73 -5.27
CA GLU A 115 -1.25 13.50 -5.23
C GLU A 115 -2.41 12.78 -5.93
N LYS A 116 -2.14 12.10 -7.07
CA LYS A 116 -3.16 11.32 -7.78
C LYS A 116 -3.62 10.07 -7.03
N GLY A 117 -2.80 9.60 -6.09
CA GLY A 117 -3.11 8.47 -5.22
C GLY A 117 -3.84 8.88 -3.94
N ASP A 118 -4.10 10.17 -3.72
CA ASP A 118 -4.87 10.63 -2.57
C ASP A 118 -6.35 10.30 -2.74
N VAL A 119 -6.79 9.27 -2.02
CA VAL A 119 -8.15 8.77 -2.10
C VAL A 119 -9.21 9.73 -1.58
N ILE A 120 -8.85 10.71 -0.74
CA ILE A 120 -9.80 11.74 -0.30
C ILE A 120 -10.27 12.56 -1.50
N SER A 121 -9.34 12.91 -2.39
CA SER A 121 -9.62 13.66 -3.61
C SER A 121 -10.34 12.82 -4.68
N VAL A 122 -10.17 11.49 -4.64
CA VAL A 122 -10.73 10.54 -5.61
C VAL A 122 -12.17 10.14 -5.27
N ILE A 123 -12.48 10.01 -3.98
CA ILE A 123 -13.81 9.57 -3.49
C ILE A 123 -14.92 10.56 -3.87
N SER A 124 -14.59 11.82 -4.13
CA SER A 124 -15.58 12.83 -4.58
C SER A 124 -16.00 12.70 -6.05
N TYR A 125 -15.23 12.00 -6.90
CA TYR A 125 -15.50 11.91 -8.35
C TYR A 125 -15.74 10.49 -8.90
N GLN A 126 -15.24 9.42 -8.26
CA GLN A 126 -15.22 8.07 -8.89
C GLN A 126 -16.24 7.05 -8.37
N LEU A 127 -16.91 7.27 -7.23
CA LEU A 127 -17.91 6.31 -6.71
C LEU A 127 -19.23 6.31 -7.49
N SER A 128 -19.50 7.30 -8.34
CA SER A 128 -20.67 7.33 -9.23
C SER A 128 -20.59 6.29 -10.37
N VAL A 129 -19.39 5.80 -10.71
CA VAL A 129 -19.17 4.88 -11.84
C VAL A 129 -19.27 3.40 -11.42
N ILE A 130 -19.12 3.10 -10.13
CA ILE A 130 -19.20 1.72 -9.60
C ILE A 130 -20.64 1.34 -9.24
N SER A 131 -21.56 2.31 -9.09
CA SER A 131 -22.95 2.05 -8.73
C SER A 131 -23.91 1.83 -9.92
N THR A 132 -23.45 1.90 -11.17
CA THR A 132 -24.33 1.84 -12.37
C THR A 132 -24.33 0.49 -13.09
N SER A 133 -23.92 -0.59 -12.43
CA SER A 133 -23.99 -1.94 -13.00
C SER A 133 -24.56 -2.92 -11.98
N TYR A 134 -25.83 -2.72 -11.64
CA TYR A 134 -26.74 -3.73 -11.10
C TYR A 134 -28.04 -3.68 -11.89
#